data_AF-A0A9D8JCZ9-F1
#
_entry.id   AF-A0A9D8JCZ9-F1
#
_cell.length_a   1.000
_cell.length_b   1.000
_cell.length_c   1.000
_cell.angle_alpha   90.00
_cell.angle_beta   90.00
_cell.angle_gamma   90.00
#
_symmetry.space_group_name_H-M   'P 1'
#
loop_
_entity.id
_entity.type
_entity.pdbx_description
1 polymer ?
#
loop_
_entity_poly.entity_id
_entity_poly.type
_entity_poly.pdbx_seq_one_letter_code
_entity_poly.pdbx_strand_id
1 'polypeptide(L)'
;MAETKKMPRNWRGVTTVEEAREHIDIGVLLAWREVRNLRKLFDEQAETEVIKHFARRLVERASNRLQAEMIVESVLIWLTSSGTEKLLHSFLEEFFAQPGCDDACWLLVELALTADPAETSKDAAMFEMAVAMICELGLSIQEYNRAYPGEFKRAEQFLEYAATYLLSVSNANSICIRLSLLHYFGVYEHGRTQRSYMNRIMTRFGHTVLEHLFTLLFSKRSEAIALQFLVENLPYVLEADIASQKIVYETFKTYLLKHPDRFSLFAQTFAEALSQQNDPAFNQSVRVFIQHMGAMLRVVSNVNHKTLARELLNAVVKFHHWPVFAEVIESVRGDEEIRRQFIVFLERALIEMGEIKESEDDKVVAIRMSRRGRRPSFSKGEILGTMNQVAYLGGIEIQRAS
;
A
#
# COMPACT_ATOMS: atom_id res chain seq x y z
N MET A 1 -28.07 52.36 -2.78
CA MET A 1 -26.63 52.12 -3.04
C MET A 1 -26.39 50.65 -2.75
N ALA A 2 -26.09 49.84 -3.76
CA ALA A 2 -25.69 48.47 -3.53
C ALA A 2 -24.30 48.49 -2.89
N GLU A 3 -24.16 47.95 -1.68
CA GLU A 3 -22.84 47.68 -1.12
C GLU A 3 -22.11 46.75 -2.09
N THR A 4 -21.03 47.25 -2.69
CA THR A 4 -20.04 46.38 -3.33
C THR A 4 -19.48 45.47 -2.24
N LYS A 5 -20.04 44.27 -2.08
CA LYS A 5 -19.48 43.17 -1.29
C LYS A 5 -18.01 43.07 -1.69
N LYS A 6 -17.10 43.46 -0.80
CA LYS A 6 -15.66 43.30 -1.04
C LYS A 6 -15.40 41.82 -1.26
N MET A 7 -14.74 41.48 -2.37
CA MET A 7 -14.34 40.10 -2.63
C MET A 7 -13.54 39.58 -1.42
N PRO A 8 -13.92 38.42 -0.86
CA PRO A 8 -13.18 37.81 0.23
C PRO A 8 -11.73 37.57 -0.19
N ARG A 9 -10.80 37.92 0.69
CA ARG A 9 -9.35 37.82 0.43
C ARG A 9 -8.70 36.58 1.05
N ASN A 10 -9.38 35.94 1.99
CA ASN A 10 -8.89 34.79 2.74
C ASN A 10 -10.08 34.05 3.38
N TRP A 11 -9.84 32.86 3.91
CA TRP A 11 -10.88 32.01 4.50
C TRP A 11 -11.18 32.35 5.97
N ARG A 12 -10.65 33.47 6.50
CA ARG A 12 -10.91 33.84 7.90
C ARG A 12 -12.35 34.33 8.05
N GLY A 13 -13.05 33.73 9.00
CA GLY A 13 -14.45 34.09 9.30
C GLY A 13 -15.46 33.28 8.51
N VAL A 14 -15.03 32.34 7.65
CA VAL A 14 -15.91 31.33 7.07
C VAL A 14 -16.40 30.41 8.19
N THR A 15 -17.72 30.34 8.34
CA THR A 15 -18.41 29.56 9.37
C THR A 15 -19.51 28.65 8.82
N THR A 16 -19.87 28.81 7.54
CA THR A 16 -20.91 28.02 6.87
C THR A 16 -20.41 27.40 5.56
N VAL A 17 -21.11 26.36 5.09
CA VAL A 17 -20.79 25.69 3.82
C VAL A 17 -21.00 26.64 2.65
N GLU A 18 -22.03 27.48 2.68
CA GLU A 18 -22.32 28.49 1.65
C GLU A 18 -21.19 29.49 1.51
N GLU A 19 -20.65 30.00 2.63
CA GLU A 19 -19.50 30.90 2.61
C GLU A 19 -18.26 30.20 2.04
N ALA A 20 -18.02 28.93 2.40
CA ALA A 20 -16.94 28.14 1.82
C ALA A 20 -17.11 28.00 0.30
N ARG A 21 -18.32 27.71 -0.19
CA ARG A 21 -18.62 27.65 -1.63
C ARG A 21 -18.34 28.98 -2.33
N GLU A 22 -18.73 30.11 -1.74
CA GLU A 22 -18.41 31.44 -2.28
C GLU A 22 -16.89 31.65 -2.42
N HIS A 23 -16.08 31.19 -1.46
CA HIS A 23 -14.62 31.31 -1.52
C HIS A 23 -14.01 30.44 -2.62
N ILE A 24 -14.51 29.21 -2.81
CA ILE A 24 -14.10 28.32 -3.89
C ILE A 24 -14.47 28.94 -5.24
N ASP A 25 -15.68 29.50 -5.34
CA ASP A 25 -16.19 30.13 -6.56
C ASP A 25 -15.35 31.34 -6.95
N ILE A 26 -14.88 32.13 -5.99
CA ILE A 26 -14.04 33.29 -6.29
C ILE A 26 -12.58 32.87 -6.53
N GLY A 27 -12.22 31.63 -6.20
CA GLY A 27 -10.86 31.10 -6.34
C GLY A 27 -9.94 31.64 -5.25
N VAL A 28 -10.39 31.63 -3.99
CA VAL A 28 -9.52 32.00 -2.86
C VAL A 28 -8.70 30.78 -2.46
N LEU A 29 -7.37 30.88 -2.54
CA LEU A 29 -6.46 29.80 -2.10
C LEU A 29 -6.62 29.56 -0.60
N LEU A 30 -6.86 28.31 -0.21
CA LEU A 30 -6.97 27.90 1.18
C LEU A 30 -5.59 27.80 1.82
N ALA A 31 -5.37 28.44 2.97
CA ALA A 31 -4.15 28.22 3.74
C ALA A 31 -4.32 27.12 4.80
N TRP A 32 -3.25 26.41 5.15
CA TRP A 32 -3.29 25.32 6.13
C TRP A 32 -3.80 25.73 7.52
N ARG A 33 -3.49 26.96 7.94
CA ARG A 33 -3.98 27.48 9.23
C ARG A 33 -5.49 27.67 9.24
N GLU A 34 -6.08 27.93 8.08
CA GLU A 34 -7.50 28.21 7.93
C GLU A 34 -8.29 26.90 7.94
N VAL A 35 -7.80 25.87 7.23
CA VAL A 35 -8.49 24.58 7.21
C VAL A 35 -8.58 23.95 8.61
N ARG A 36 -7.55 24.11 9.45
CA ARG A 36 -7.61 23.65 10.86
C ARG A 36 -8.73 24.30 11.68
N ASN A 37 -9.10 25.53 11.36
CA ASN A 37 -10.21 26.21 12.03
C ASN A 37 -11.55 25.76 11.44
N LEU A 38 -11.64 25.63 10.12
CA LEU A 38 -12.82 25.12 9.43
C LEU A 38 -13.20 23.72 9.93
N ARG A 39 -12.23 22.83 10.08
CA ARG A 39 -12.44 21.46 10.60
C ARG A 39 -12.92 21.39 12.05
N LYS A 40 -12.80 22.48 12.83
CA LYS A 40 -13.38 22.55 14.18
C LYS A 40 -14.84 23.01 14.17
N LEU A 41 -15.25 23.65 13.08
CA LEU A 41 -16.57 24.25 12.91
C LEU A 41 -17.48 23.35 12.08
N PHE A 42 -16.94 22.73 11.04
CA PHE A 42 -17.67 21.84 10.15
C PHE A 42 -17.74 20.44 10.74
N ASP A 43 -18.93 19.86 10.65
CA ASP A 43 -19.11 18.43 10.84
C ASP A 43 -18.70 17.67 9.58
N GLU A 44 -18.74 16.35 9.66
CA GLU A 44 -18.34 15.46 8.56
C GLU A 44 -19.17 15.67 7.28
N GLN A 45 -20.45 16.00 7.44
CA GLN A 45 -21.35 16.27 6.31
C GLN A 45 -20.98 17.59 5.62
N ALA A 46 -20.73 18.64 6.40
CA ALA A 46 -20.26 19.93 5.88
C ALA A 46 -18.89 19.81 5.19
N GLU A 47 -17.94 19.07 5.76
CA GLU A 47 -16.65 18.80 5.11
C GLU A 47 -16.85 18.08 3.76
N THR A 48 -17.74 17.09 3.71
CA THR A 48 -18.08 16.35 2.49
C THR A 48 -18.65 17.27 1.41
N GLU A 49 -19.63 18.13 1.75
CA GLU A 49 -20.27 19.06 0.81
C GLU A 49 -19.27 20.09 0.23
N VAL A 50 -18.30 20.52 1.03
CA VAL A 50 -17.25 21.45 0.58
C VAL A 50 -16.29 20.77 -0.38
N ILE A 51 -15.85 19.55 -0.06
CA ILE A 51 -14.98 18.76 -0.92
C ILE A 51 -15.64 18.42 -2.26
N LYS A 52 -16.92 18.04 -2.25
CA LYS A 52 -17.72 17.84 -3.48
C LYS A 52 -17.78 19.12 -4.32
N HIS A 53 -17.93 20.28 -3.68
CA HIS A 53 -17.95 21.55 -4.40
C HIS A 53 -16.60 21.88 -5.07
N PHE A 54 -15.48 21.56 -4.43
CA PHE A 54 -14.17 21.65 -5.09
C PHE A 54 -14.08 20.77 -6.34
N ALA A 55 -14.56 19.52 -6.26
CA ALA A 55 -14.57 18.59 -7.39
C ALA A 55 -15.35 19.15 -8.59
N ARG A 56 -16.57 19.68 -8.34
CA ARG A 56 -17.40 20.34 -9.37
C ARG A 56 -16.65 21.48 -10.05
N ARG A 57 -16.12 22.41 -9.25
CA ARG A 57 -15.45 23.60 -9.77
C ARG A 57 -14.15 23.27 -10.49
N LEU A 58 -13.45 22.21 -10.11
CA LEU A 58 -12.26 21.77 -10.82
C LEU A 58 -12.58 21.37 -12.27
N VAL A 59 -13.63 20.58 -12.47
CA VAL A 59 -14.03 20.14 -13.82
C VAL A 59 -14.53 21.31 -14.65
N GLU A 60 -15.38 22.17 -14.09
CA GLU A 60 -15.87 23.38 -14.77
C GLU A 60 -14.75 24.35 -15.20
N ARG A 61 -13.63 24.36 -14.46
CA ARG A 61 -12.52 25.31 -14.64
C ARG A 61 -11.27 24.67 -15.21
N ALA A 62 -11.35 23.44 -15.71
CA ALA A 62 -10.19 22.74 -16.28
C ALA A 62 -9.53 23.55 -17.41
N SER A 63 -10.27 24.41 -18.12
CA SER A 63 -9.70 25.31 -19.14
C SER A 63 -8.91 26.51 -18.59
N ASN A 64 -9.03 26.82 -17.29
CA ASN A 64 -8.32 27.92 -16.63
C ASN A 64 -7.30 27.36 -15.63
N ARG A 65 -6.05 27.21 -16.09
CA ARG A 65 -4.97 26.58 -15.34
C ARG A 65 -4.78 27.17 -13.94
N LEU A 66 -4.73 28.50 -13.81
CA LEU A 66 -4.48 29.15 -12.52
C LEU A 66 -5.58 28.82 -11.50
N GLN A 67 -6.85 28.84 -11.94
CA GLN A 67 -7.97 28.51 -11.05
C GLN A 67 -7.95 27.02 -10.67
N ALA A 68 -7.61 26.14 -11.61
CA ALA A 68 -7.46 24.72 -11.34
C ALA A 68 -6.31 24.46 -10.36
N GLU A 69 -5.16 25.13 -10.50
CA GLU A 69 -4.02 25.06 -9.57
C GLU A 69 -4.45 25.43 -8.15
N MET A 70 -5.14 26.55 -7.98
CA MET A 70 -5.62 26.99 -6.67
C MET A 70 -6.62 26.01 -6.05
N ILE A 71 -7.49 25.39 -6.86
CA ILE A 71 -8.44 24.38 -6.41
C ILE A 71 -7.69 23.11 -5.99
N VAL A 72 -6.80 22.59 -6.83
CA VAL A 72 -6.02 21.36 -6.54
C VAL A 72 -5.20 21.55 -5.27
N GLU A 73 -4.49 22.67 -5.12
CA GLU A 73 -3.73 22.96 -3.90
C GLU A 73 -4.63 23.04 -2.67
N SER A 74 -5.79 23.70 -2.77
CA SER A 74 -6.75 23.81 -1.67
C SER A 74 -7.34 22.45 -1.27
N VAL A 75 -7.63 21.59 -2.26
CA VAL A 75 -8.09 20.21 -2.03
C VAL A 75 -7.00 19.40 -1.34
N LEU A 76 -5.75 19.48 -1.80
CA LEU A 76 -4.63 18.78 -1.17
C LEU A 76 -4.42 19.24 0.27
N ILE A 77 -4.51 20.54 0.55
CA ILE A 77 -4.46 21.08 1.92
C ILE A 77 -5.59 20.49 2.76
N TRP A 78 -6.82 20.46 2.22
CA TRP A 78 -7.98 19.92 2.93
C TRP A 78 -7.84 18.44 3.24
N LEU A 79 -7.57 17.62 2.22
CA LEU A 79 -7.41 16.17 2.34
C LEU A 79 -6.27 15.81 3.27
N THR A 80 -5.10 16.44 3.12
CA THR A 80 -3.94 16.21 3.98
C THR A 80 -4.24 16.60 5.43
N SER A 81 -4.98 17.69 5.64
CA SER A 81 -5.38 18.09 6.99
C SER A 81 -6.40 17.14 7.61
N SER A 82 -7.25 16.51 6.81
CA SER A 82 -8.30 15.59 7.26
C SER A 82 -7.76 14.24 7.68
N GLY A 83 -6.87 13.66 6.86
CA GLY A 83 -6.38 12.29 6.98
C GLY A 83 -7.46 11.21 6.77
N THR A 84 -8.63 11.56 6.24
CA THR A 84 -9.77 10.66 6.09
C THR A 84 -9.98 10.23 4.65
N GLU A 85 -10.01 8.92 4.42
CA GLU A 85 -10.34 8.27 3.14
C GLU A 85 -11.68 8.73 2.58
N LYS A 86 -12.71 8.80 3.42
CA LYS A 86 -14.08 9.17 3.01
C LYS A 86 -14.15 10.49 2.24
N LEU A 87 -13.33 11.49 2.61
CA LEU A 87 -13.31 12.76 1.89
C LEU A 87 -12.59 12.65 0.54
N LEU A 88 -11.51 11.87 0.44
CA LEU A 88 -10.89 11.58 -0.85
C LEU A 88 -11.88 10.86 -1.78
N HIS A 89 -12.62 9.89 -1.25
CA HIS A 89 -13.63 9.16 -2.03
C HIS A 89 -14.75 10.10 -2.47
N SER A 90 -15.27 10.93 -1.55
CA SER A 90 -16.31 11.91 -1.87
C SER A 90 -15.86 12.93 -2.93
N PHE A 91 -14.57 13.31 -2.92
CA PHE A 91 -13.99 14.17 -3.95
C PHE A 91 -14.01 13.48 -5.32
N LEU A 92 -13.45 12.27 -5.40
CA LEU A 92 -13.31 11.54 -6.65
C LEU A 92 -14.67 11.10 -7.22
N GLU A 93 -15.59 10.61 -6.39
CA GLU A 93 -16.96 10.27 -6.80
C GLU A 93 -17.67 11.47 -7.45
N GLU A 94 -17.64 12.64 -6.81
CA GLU A 94 -18.26 13.83 -7.37
C GLU A 94 -17.52 14.33 -8.61
N PHE A 95 -16.18 14.22 -8.64
CA PHE A 95 -15.36 14.58 -9.79
C PHE A 95 -15.72 13.75 -11.03
N PHE A 96 -15.90 12.45 -10.87
CA PHE A 96 -16.33 11.55 -11.94
C PHE A 96 -17.77 11.78 -12.37
N ALA A 97 -18.64 12.21 -11.46
CA ALA A 97 -20.03 12.53 -11.78
C ALA A 97 -20.20 13.78 -12.66
N GLN A 98 -19.16 14.60 -12.83
CA GLN A 98 -19.26 15.84 -13.61
C GLN A 98 -19.11 15.61 -15.12
N PRO A 99 -19.86 16.36 -15.94
CA PRO A 99 -19.66 16.35 -17.38
C PRO A 99 -18.28 16.95 -17.75
N GLY A 100 -17.52 16.24 -18.59
CA GLY A 100 -16.17 16.68 -19.01
C GLY A 100 -15.04 16.26 -18.08
N CYS A 101 -15.30 15.35 -17.13
CA CYS A 101 -14.28 14.82 -16.22
C CYS A 101 -13.07 14.20 -16.94
N ASP A 102 -13.26 13.60 -18.13
CA ASP A 102 -12.18 13.01 -18.95
C ASP A 102 -10.98 13.95 -19.12
N ASP A 103 -11.21 15.19 -19.58
CA ASP A 103 -10.13 16.16 -19.82
C ASP A 103 -9.59 16.73 -18.51
N ALA A 104 -10.45 16.90 -17.51
CA ALA A 104 -10.06 17.36 -16.17
C ALA A 104 -9.14 16.35 -15.47
N CYS A 105 -9.27 15.04 -15.73
CA CYS A 105 -8.39 14.00 -15.16
C CYS A 105 -6.92 14.24 -15.52
N TRP A 106 -6.62 14.56 -16.78
CA TRP A 106 -5.27 14.82 -17.25
C TRP A 106 -4.65 16.02 -16.52
N LEU A 107 -5.43 17.09 -16.42
CA LEU A 107 -5.00 18.29 -15.70
C LEU A 107 -4.78 18.00 -14.21
N LEU A 108 -5.67 17.23 -13.58
CA LEU A 108 -5.53 16.86 -12.16
C LEU A 108 -4.22 16.12 -11.90
N VAL A 109 -3.86 15.15 -12.74
CA VAL A 109 -2.57 14.43 -12.64
C VAL A 109 -1.40 15.40 -12.75
N GLU A 110 -1.42 16.27 -13.77
CA GLU A 110 -0.35 17.23 -14.01
C GLU A 110 -0.18 18.16 -12.81
N LEU A 111 -1.28 18.80 -12.38
CA LEU A 111 -1.25 19.79 -11.31
C LEU A 111 -0.90 19.14 -9.96
N ALA A 112 -1.49 17.99 -9.62
CA ALA A 112 -1.25 17.35 -8.33
C ALA A 112 0.19 16.87 -8.15
N LEU A 113 0.84 16.40 -9.23
CA LEU A 113 2.19 15.83 -9.16
C LEU A 113 3.31 16.80 -9.54
N THR A 114 2.99 17.98 -10.08
CA THR A 114 3.98 19.00 -10.46
C THR A 114 3.79 20.36 -9.77
N ALA A 115 2.73 20.54 -8.98
CA ALA A 115 2.52 21.76 -8.23
C ALA A 115 3.69 22.04 -7.28
N ASP A 116 4.11 23.30 -7.26
CA ASP A 116 5.01 23.85 -6.24
C ASP A 116 4.10 24.57 -5.21
N PRO A 117 3.75 23.92 -4.09
CA PRO A 117 2.75 24.45 -3.18
C PRO A 117 3.24 25.74 -2.53
N ALA A 118 2.34 26.71 -2.38
CA ALA A 118 2.65 27.98 -1.73
C ALA A 118 3.06 27.77 -0.26
N GLU A 119 2.61 26.68 0.37
CA GLU A 119 2.91 26.34 1.76
C GLU A 119 4.02 25.28 1.91
N THR A 120 5.27 25.74 1.81
CA THR A 120 6.48 24.89 1.89
C THR A 120 6.63 24.07 3.18
N SER A 121 5.99 24.46 4.29
CA SER A 121 6.11 23.75 5.58
C SER A 121 5.35 22.42 5.64
N LYS A 122 4.45 22.18 4.69
CA LYS A 122 3.60 20.98 4.58
C LYS A 122 3.69 20.28 3.23
N ASP A 123 4.59 20.76 2.38
CA ASP A 123 4.84 20.26 1.03
C ASP A 123 4.95 18.73 0.99
N ALA A 124 5.82 18.12 1.80
CA ALA A 124 5.98 16.66 1.80
C ALA A 124 4.69 15.87 2.08
N ALA A 125 3.85 16.31 3.02
CA ALA A 125 2.61 15.62 3.35
C ALA A 125 1.52 15.85 2.28
N MET A 126 1.49 17.06 1.71
CA MET A 126 0.61 17.36 0.58
C MET A 126 0.98 16.54 -0.65
N PHE A 127 2.28 16.36 -0.90
CA PHE A 127 2.79 15.56 -2.00
C PHE A 127 2.48 14.06 -1.81
N GLU A 128 2.59 13.54 -0.59
CA GLU A 128 2.14 12.17 -0.26
C GLU A 128 0.65 11.98 -0.55
N MET A 129 -0.19 12.93 -0.14
CA MET A 129 -1.63 12.90 -0.43
C MET A 129 -1.93 13.03 -1.93
N ALA A 130 -1.17 13.85 -2.66
CA ALA A 130 -1.30 13.98 -4.10
C ALA A 130 -1.02 12.66 -4.82
N VAL A 131 0.07 11.97 -4.45
CA VAL A 131 0.38 10.64 -4.99
C VAL A 131 -0.74 9.65 -4.68
N ALA A 132 -1.23 9.61 -3.44
CA ALA A 132 -2.33 8.71 -3.06
C ALA A 132 -3.61 9.00 -3.87
N MET A 133 -3.98 10.26 -4.04
CA MET A 133 -5.14 10.68 -4.84
C MET A 133 -5.00 10.27 -6.31
N ILE A 134 -3.82 10.41 -6.93
CA ILE A 134 -3.61 10.01 -8.32
C ILE A 134 -3.57 8.49 -8.48
N CYS A 135 -2.99 7.76 -7.51
CA CYS A 135 -3.10 6.30 -7.48
C CYS A 135 -4.57 5.87 -7.45
N GLU A 136 -5.38 6.44 -6.54
CA GLU A 136 -6.79 6.09 -6.41
C GLU A 136 -7.61 6.45 -7.65
N LEU A 137 -7.35 7.63 -8.23
CA LEU A 137 -7.95 8.05 -9.50
C LEU A 137 -7.69 7.03 -10.61
N GLY A 138 -6.45 6.55 -10.74
CA GLY A 138 -6.08 5.56 -11.75
C GLY A 138 -6.71 4.18 -11.52
N LEU A 139 -6.78 3.71 -10.27
CA LEU A 139 -7.45 2.45 -9.94
C LEU A 139 -8.96 2.53 -10.21
N SER A 140 -9.58 3.64 -9.81
CA SER A 140 -11.01 3.88 -10.04
C SER A 140 -11.35 3.89 -11.53
N ILE A 141 -10.53 4.55 -12.37
CA ILE A 141 -10.71 4.53 -13.84
C ILE A 141 -10.49 3.14 -14.41
N GLN A 142 -9.50 2.39 -13.92
CA GLN A 142 -9.26 1.03 -14.36
C GLN A 142 -10.46 0.12 -14.06
N GLU A 143 -11.01 0.21 -12.85
CA GLU A 143 -12.18 -0.56 -12.43
C GLU A 143 -13.43 -0.16 -13.23
N TYR A 144 -13.68 1.13 -13.38
CA TYR A 144 -14.80 1.63 -14.17
C TYR A 144 -14.72 1.18 -15.63
N ASN A 145 -13.53 1.24 -16.25
CA ASN A 145 -13.36 0.80 -17.63
C ASN A 145 -13.49 -0.73 -17.78
N ARG A 146 -13.21 -1.52 -16.73
CA ARG A 146 -13.49 -2.97 -16.72
C ARG A 146 -15.00 -3.24 -16.62
N ALA A 147 -15.71 -2.51 -15.77
CA ALA A 147 -17.15 -2.66 -15.58
C ALA A 147 -17.97 -2.11 -16.77
N TYR A 148 -17.53 -0.99 -17.35
CA TYR A 148 -18.20 -0.25 -18.43
C TYR A 148 -17.23 0.09 -19.57
N PRO A 149 -16.83 -0.91 -20.40
CA PRO A 149 -15.84 -0.71 -21.45
C PRO A 149 -16.23 0.38 -22.45
N GLY A 150 -15.35 1.36 -22.63
CA GLY A 150 -15.49 2.41 -23.64
C GLY A 150 -16.34 3.63 -23.23
N GLU A 151 -16.91 3.65 -22.02
CA GLU A 151 -17.60 4.85 -21.51
C GLU A 151 -16.61 5.97 -21.13
N PHE A 152 -15.47 5.64 -20.51
CA PHE A 152 -14.37 6.59 -20.29
C PHE A 152 -13.49 6.67 -21.54
N LYS A 153 -13.51 7.82 -22.23
CA LYS A 153 -12.77 7.95 -23.49
C LYS A 153 -11.27 7.94 -23.23
N ARG A 154 -10.54 7.12 -23.98
CA ARG A 154 -9.06 7.02 -23.91
C ARG A 154 -8.56 6.53 -22.54
N ALA A 155 -9.31 5.69 -21.83
CA ALA A 155 -8.92 5.16 -20.51
C ALA A 155 -7.48 4.61 -20.47
N GLU A 156 -7.12 3.71 -21.39
CA GLU A 156 -5.75 3.15 -21.44
C GLU A 156 -4.67 4.21 -21.63
N GLN A 157 -4.90 5.22 -22.50
CA GLN A 157 -3.93 6.32 -22.70
C GLN A 157 -3.78 7.16 -21.43
N PHE A 158 -4.89 7.40 -20.71
CA PHE A 158 -4.85 8.11 -19.44
C PHE A 158 -4.08 7.30 -18.37
N LEU A 159 -4.31 5.99 -18.27
CA LEU A 159 -3.63 5.14 -17.30
C LEU A 159 -2.11 5.08 -17.56
N GLU A 160 -1.69 5.02 -18.83
CA GLU A 160 -0.27 5.12 -19.21
C GLU A 160 0.33 6.50 -18.88
N TYR A 161 -0.45 7.57 -19.07
CA TYR A 161 -0.05 8.93 -18.71
C TYR A 161 0.14 9.09 -17.20
N ALA A 162 -0.83 8.67 -16.40
CA ALA A 162 -0.75 8.68 -14.94
C ALA A 162 0.42 7.83 -14.44
N ALA A 163 0.60 6.62 -14.98
CA ALA A 163 1.73 5.74 -14.67
C ALA A 163 3.09 6.42 -14.92
N THR A 164 3.21 7.19 -16.01
CA THR A 164 4.45 7.90 -16.35
C THR A 164 4.81 8.96 -15.30
N TYR A 165 3.83 9.77 -14.87
CA TYR A 165 4.04 10.77 -13.82
C TYR A 165 4.32 10.09 -12.46
N LEU A 166 3.57 9.06 -12.09
CA LEU A 166 3.79 8.31 -10.85
C LEU A 166 5.19 7.67 -10.78
N LEU A 167 5.73 7.19 -11.91
CA LEU A 167 7.11 6.71 -11.98
C LEU A 167 8.16 7.81 -11.86
N SER A 168 7.88 9.04 -12.32
CA SER A 168 8.82 10.16 -12.18
C SER A 168 8.98 10.57 -10.71
N VAL A 169 7.91 10.46 -9.91
CA VAL A 169 7.93 10.80 -8.47
C VAL A 169 8.42 9.66 -7.58
N SER A 170 8.65 8.47 -8.14
CA SER A 170 9.04 7.28 -7.38
C SER A 170 10.42 7.36 -6.70
N ASN A 171 11.24 8.36 -7.03
CA ASN A 171 12.53 8.60 -6.39
C ASN A 171 12.41 9.38 -5.08
N ALA A 172 11.21 9.87 -4.74
CA ALA A 172 10.95 10.52 -3.47
C ALA A 172 11.32 9.60 -2.30
N ASN A 173 11.98 10.16 -1.29
CA ASN A 173 12.37 9.43 -0.08
C ASN A 173 11.23 9.41 0.96
N SER A 174 10.02 9.05 0.53
CA SER A 174 8.87 8.83 1.41
C SER A 174 8.40 7.40 1.30
N ILE A 175 8.23 6.75 2.46
CA ILE A 175 7.70 5.40 2.52
C ILE A 175 6.21 5.36 2.12
N CYS A 176 5.46 6.44 2.37
CA CYS A 176 4.05 6.55 1.99
C CYS A 176 3.91 6.43 0.47
N ILE A 177 4.65 7.27 -0.25
CA ILE A 177 4.71 7.25 -1.72
C ILE A 177 5.11 5.86 -2.22
N ARG A 178 6.16 5.26 -1.66
CA ARG A 178 6.64 3.95 -2.10
C ARG A 178 5.59 2.84 -1.91
N LEU A 179 4.87 2.85 -0.80
CA LEU A 179 3.81 1.88 -0.53
C LEU A 179 2.60 2.11 -1.46
N SER A 180 2.18 3.37 -1.68
CA SER A 180 1.12 3.72 -2.63
C SER A 180 1.45 3.30 -4.06
N LEU A 181 2.69 3.50 -4.49
CA LEU A 181 3.14 3.08 -5.82
C LEU A 181 3.25 1.56 -5.95
N LEU A 182 3.70 0.86 -4.90
CA LEU A 182 3.75 -0.60 -4.89
C LEU A 182 2.35 -1.19 -5.08
N HIS A 183 1.37 -0.68 -4.33
CA HIS A 183 -0.01 -1.10 -4.43
C HIS A 183 -0.58 -0.79 -5.82
N TYR A 184 -0.49 0.48 -6.25
CA TYR A 184 -1.02 0.94 -7.53
C TYR A 184 -0.50 0.11 -8.72
N PHE A 185 0.82 -0.06 -8.85
CA PHE A 185 1.40 -0.81 -9.95
C PHE A 185 1.19 -2.33 -9.82
N GLY A 186 1.06 -2.83 -8.59
CA GLY A 186 0.66 -4.21 -8.32
C GLY A 186 -0.71 -4.52 -8.91
N VAL A 187 -1.72 -3.69 -8.60
CA VAL A 187 -3.10 -3.83 -9.11
C VAL A 187 -3.17 -3.52 -10.61
N TYR A 188 -2.54 -2.43 -11.06
CA TYR A 188 -2.59 -1.98 -12.45
C TYR A 188 -2.05 -3.03 -13.44
N GLU A 189 -0.94 -3.69 -13.09
CA GLU A 189 -0.33 -4.74 -13.91
C GLU A 189 -0.72 -6.16 -13.48
N HIS A 190 -1.74 -6.33 -12.63
CA HIS A 190 -2.22 -7.65 -12.25
C HIS A 190 -2.75 -8.44 -13.47
N GLY A 191 -2.41 -9.73 -13.55
CA GLY A 191 -2.74 -10.60 -14.68
C GLY A 191 -1.96 -10.33 -15.98
N ARG A 192 -1.12 -9.29 -16.05
CA ARG A 192 -0.32 -8.98 -17.24
C ARG A 192 0.96 -9.84 -17.27
N THR A 193 1.31 -10.35 -18.45
CA THR A 193 2.55 -11.13 -18.66
C THR A 193 3.81 -10.28 -18.45
N GLN A 194 3.76 -9.00 -18.85
CA GLN A 194 4.84 -8.04 -18.64
C GLN A 194 4.45 -7.06 -17.54
N ARG A 195 5.18 -7.11 -16.41
CA ARG A 195 4.96 -6.24 -15.24
C ARG A 195 6.07 -5.19 -15.12
N SER A 196 6.20 -4.39 -16.18
CA SER A 196 7.33 -3.48 -16.37
C SER A 196 7.42 -2.41 -15.29
N TYR A 197 6.29 -1.90 -14.83
CA TYR A 197 6.23 -0.85 -13.83
C TYR A 197 6.50 -1.42 -12.43
N MET A 198 5.86 -2.53 -12.09
CA MET A 198 6.08 -3.24 -10.82
C MET A 198 7.55 -3.64 -10.66
N ASN A 199 8.18 -4.18 -11.72
CA ASN A 199 9.61 -4.54 -11.69
C ASN A 199 10.50 -3.32 -11.49
N ARG A 200 10.18 -2.17 -12.12
CA ARG A 200 10.92 -0.91 -11.91
C ARG A 200 10.81 -0.42 -10.47
N ILE A 201 9.61 -0.47 -9.90
CA ILE A 201 9.35 -0.10 -8.50
C ILE A 201 10.14 -0.99 -7.54
N MET A 202 10.05 -2.32 -7.71
CA MET A 202 10.78 -3.28 -6.89
C MET A 202 12.30 -3.10 -6.99
N THR A 203 12.82 -2.81 -8.19
CA THR A 203 14.26 -2.54 -8.39
C THR A 203 14.70 -1.26 -7.68
N ARG A 204 13.88 -0.20 -7.70
CA ARG A 204 14.23 1.10 -7.11
C ARG A 204 14.21 1.08 -5.58
N PHE A 205 13.19 0.47 -4.98
CA PHE A 205 12.97 0.59 -3.54
C PHE A 205 12.39 -0.65 -2.85
N GLY A 206 12.30 -1.79 -3.54
CA GLY A 206 11.74 -3.04 -3.00
C GLY A 206 12.40 -3.50 -1.70
N HIS A 207 13.73 -3.42 -1.60
CA HIS A 207 14.46 -3.73 -0.35
C HIS A 207 13.97 -2.87 0.81
N THR A 208 13.92 -1.54 0.61
CA THR A 208 13.52 -0.60 1.68
C THR A 208 12.08 -0.78 2.10
N VAL A 209 11.18 -1.08 1.15
CA VAL A 209 9.75 -1.30 1.44
C VAL A 209 9.55 -2.59 2.21
N LEU A 210 10.12 -3.71 1.74
CA LEU A 210 9.94 -5.00 2.42
C LEU A 210 10.62 -5.01 3.80
N GLU A 211 11.80 -4.43 3.94
CA GLU A 211 12.45 -4.28 5.26
C GLU A 211 11.59 -3.44 6.21
N HIS A 212 11.01 -2.34 5.73
CA HIS A 212 10.13 -1.50 6.53
C HIS A 212 8.86 -2.26 6.97
N LEU A 213 8.17 -2.92 6.04
CA LEU A 213 6.95 -3.68 6.31
C LEU A 213 7.20 -4.81 7.32
N PHE A 214 8.27 -5.58 7.17
CA PHE A 214 8.60 -6.66 8.11
C PHE A 214 9.06 -6.13 9.47
N THR A 215 9.71 -4.97 9.52
CA THR A 215 10.00 -4.30 10.81
C THR A 215 8.72 -3.90 11.53
N LEU A 216 7.73 -3.39 10.80
CA LEU A 216 6.42 -3.00 11.35
C LEU A 216 5.57 -4.21 11.73
N LEU A 217 5.62 -5.29 10.95
CA LEU A 217 4.94 -6.55 11.21
C LEU A 217 5.34 -7.12 12.57
N PHE A 218 6.62 -7.03 12.95
CA PHE A 218 7.10 -7.53 14.25
C PHE A 218 7.05 -6.50 15.38
N SER A 219 6.35 -5.39 15.15
CA SER A 219 6.02 -4.39 16.18
C SER A 219 4.55 -4.52 16.57
N LYS A 220 4.28 -4.80 17.85
CA LYS A 220 2.91 -5.00 18.38
C LYS A 220 1.91 -3.88 18.06
N ARG A 221 2.36 -2.65 17.81
CA ARG A 221 1.47 -1.51 17.53
C ARG A 221 1.05 -1.40 16.06
N SER A 222 1.81 -2.01 15.17
CA SER A 222 1.69 -1.86 13.72
C SER A 222 1.49 -3.20 13.00
N GLU A 223 1.57 -4.31 13.74
CA GLU A 223 1.47 -5.68 13.24
C GLU A 223 0.25 -5.89 12.35
N ALA A 224 -0.95 -5.51 12.81
CA ALA A 224 -2.19 -5.75 12.08
C ALA A 224 -2.21 -5.05 10.71
N ILE A 225 -1.83 -3.77 10.67
CA ILE A 225 -1.87 -2.98 9.43
C ILE A 225 -0.76 -3.41 8.47
N ALA A 226 0.44 -3.70 8.99
CA ALA A 226 1.53 -4.24 8.18
C ALA A 226 1.19 -5.61 7.59
N LEU A 227 0.52 -6.47 8.37
CA LEU A 227 0.06 -7.78 7.92
C LEU A 227 -1.01 -7.65 6.84
N GLN A 228 -2.00 -6.78 7.03
CA GLN A 228 -3.03 -6.50 6.03
C GLN A 228 -2.39 -6.07 4.71
N PHE A 229 -1.50 -5.07 4.76
CA PHE A 229 -0.83 -4.57 3.57
C PHE A 229 0.01 -5.66 2.87
N LEU A 230 0.72 -6.50 3.63
CA LEU A 230 1.48 -7.62 3.07
C LEU A 230 0.56 -8.66 2.43
N VAL A 231 -0.56 -9.01 3.06
CA VAL A 231 -1.54 -9.95 2.49
C VAL A 231 -2.10 -9.45 1.17
N GLU A 232 -2.42 -8.16 1.08
CA GLU A 232 -2.96 -7.54 -0.13
C GLU A 232 -1.92 -7.40 -1.25
N ASN A 233 -0.66 -7.08 -0.94
CA ASN A 233 0.30 -6.59 -1.93
C ASN A 233 1.48 -7.53 -2.22
N LEU A 234 1.85 -8.40 -1.27
CA LEU A 234 2.93 -9.36 -1.48
C LEU A 234 2.68 -10.34 -2.63
N PRO A 235 1.44 -10.77 -2.95
CA PRO A 235 1.21 -11.61 -4.13
C PRO A 235 1.72 -10.97 -5.43
N TYR A 236 1.52 -9.66 -5.60
CA TYR A 236 2.04 -8.93 -6.76
C TYR A 236 3.57 -8.90 -6.81
N VAL A 237 4.21 -8.82 -5.65
CA VAL A 237 5.67 -8.90 -5.54
C VAL A 237 6.19 -10.31 -5.89
N LEU A 238 5.47 -11.35 -5.49
CA LEU A 238 5.83 -12.75 -5.79
C LEU A 238 5.67 -13.10 -7.28
N GLU A 239 4.86 -12.34 -8.01
CA GLU A 239 4.70 -12.44 -9.46
C GLU A 239 5.68 -11.55 -10.25
N ALA A 240 6.43 -10.67 -9.57
CA ALA A 240 7.45 -9.84 -10.19
C ALA A 240 8.69 -10.66 -10.61
N ASP A 241 9.64 -10.00 -11.26
CA ASP A 241 10.82 -10.64 -11.84
C ASP A 241 11.77 -11.32 -10.83
N ILE A 242 12.79 -12.00 -11.36
CA ILE A 242 13.79 -12.72 -10.57
C ILE A 242 14.53 -11.79 -9.60
N ALA A 243 14.76 -10.52 -9.96
CA ALA A 243 15.40 -9.56 -9.08
C ALA A 243 14.53 -9.34 -7.83
N SER A 244 13.24 -9.10 -8.03
CA SER A 244 12.25 -8.97 -6.95
C SER A 244 12.19 -10.21 -6.06
N GLN A 245 12.28 -11.41 -6.64
CA GLN A 245 12.31 -12.66 -5.86
C GLN A 245 13.55 -12.77 -4.98
N LYS A 246 14.72 -12.30 -5.43
CA LYS A 246 15.92 -12.28 -4.57
C LYS A 246 15.74 -11.35 -3.37
N ILE A 247 15.06 -10.22 -3.55
CA ILE A 247 14.73 -9.29 -2.45
C ILE A 247 13.86 -10.02 -1.42
N VAL A 248 12.76 -10.63 -1.86
CA VAL A 248 11.83 -11.37 -0.99
C VAL A 248 12.58 -12.46 -0.21
N TYR A 249 13.39 -13.26 -0.90
CA TYR A 249 14.17 -14.33 -0.28
C TYR A 249 15.08 -13.82 0.85
N GLU A 250 15.88 -12.78 0.59
CA GLU A 250 16.80 -12.24 1.60
C GLU A 250 16.06 -11.58 2.77
N THR A 251 14.93 -10.90 2.50
CA THR A 251 14.05 -10.38 3.56
C THR A 251 13.52 -11.53 4.41
N PHE A 252 12.91 -12.56 3.80
CA PHE A 252 12.35 -13.70 4.52
C PHE A 252 13.40 -14.40 5.37
N LYS A 253 14.55 -14.73 4.78
CA LYS A 253 15.69 -15.35 5.48
C LYS A 253 16.12 -14.54 6.70
N THR A 254 16.26 -13.22 6.54
CA THR A 254 16.67 -12.32 7.61
C THR A 254 15.70 -12.37 8.79
N TYR A 255 14.40 -12.26 8.51
CA TYR A 255 13.38 -12.18 9.55
C TYR A 255 13.00 -13.53 10.15
N LEU A 256 13.08 -14.60 9.36
CA LEU A 256 12.96 -15.98 9.83
C LEU A 256 14.00 -16.29 10.90
N LEU A 257 15.25 -15.88 10.70
CA LEU A 257 16.32 -16.11 11.68
C LEU A 257 16.24 -15.17 12.90
N LYS A 258 15.76 -13.92 12.71
CA LYS A 258 15.64 -12.94 13.81
C LYS A 258 14.40 -13.18 14.69
N HIS A 259 13.27 -13.59 14.09
CA HIS A 259 11.96 -13.69 14.73
C HIS A 259 11.20 -14.96 14.28
N PRO A 260 11.71 -16.16 14.59
CA PRO A 260 11.18 -17.43 14.05
C PRO A 260 9.69 -17.64 14.33
N ASP A 261 9.23 -17.44 15.57
CA ASP A 261 7.82 -17.65 15.95
C ASP A 261 6.88 -16.69 15.20
N ARG A 262 7.25 -15.41 15.13
CA ARG A 262 6.43 -14.40 14.45
C ARG A 262 6.44 -14.58 12.94
N PHE A 263 7.58 -14.98 12.37
CA PHE A 263 7.68 -15.30 10.95
C PHE A 263 6.79 -16.51 10.60
N SER A 264 6.77 -17.54 11.44
CA SER A 264 5.90 -18.71 11.24
C SER A 264 4.42 -18.33 11.22
N LEU A 265 3.99 -17.46 12.15
CA LEU A 265 2.62 -16.94 12.18
C LEU A 265 2.29 -16.14 10.92
N PHE A 266 3.20 -15.26 10.49
CA PHE A 266 3.04 -14.54 9.22
C PHE A 266 2.89 -15.50 8.03
N ALA A 267 3.77 -16.48 7.90
CA ALA A 267 3.74 -17.44 6.80
C ALA A 267 2.43 -18.24 6.78
N GLN A 268 1.93 -18.62 7.97
CA GLN A 268 0.64 -19.29 8.13
C GLN A 268 -0.53 -18.43 7.67
N THR A 269 -0.60 -17.19 8.14
CA THR A 269 -1.69 -16.27 7.81
C THR A 269 -1.66 -15.88 6.33
N PHE A 270 -0.46 -15.60 5.79
CA PHE A 270 -0.29 -15.27 4.39
C PHE A 270 -0.67 -16.44 3.47
N ALA A 271 -0.25 -17.66 3.81
CA ALA A 271 -0.63 -18.85 3.05
C ALA A 271 -2.15 -19.09 3.08
N GLU A 272 -2.81 -18.80 4.20
CA GLU A 272 -4.27 -18.89 4.32
C GLU A 272 -4.97 -17.92 3.38
N ALA A 273 -4.59 -16.63 3.45
CA ALA A 273 -5.18 -15.60 2.61
C ALA A 273 -4.96 -15.91 1.12
N LEU A 274 -3.76 -16.32 0.74
CA LEU A 274 -3.44 -16.67 -0.65
C LEU A 274 -4.23 -17.92 -1.12
N SER A 275 -4.42 -18.91 -0.25
CA SER A 275 -5.19 -20.11 -0.59
C SER A 275 -6.68 -19.83 -0.80
N GLN A 276 -7.22 -18.78 -0.15
CA GLN A 276 -8.62 -18.37 -0.29
C GLN A 276 -8.89 -17.59 -1.57
N GLN A 277 -7.88 -17.01 -2.21
CA GLN A 277 -8.06 -16.14 -3.38
C GLN A 277 -8.55 -16.88 -4.64
N ASN A 278 -8.43 -18.21 -4.71
CA ASN A 278 -8.93 -19.12 -5.76
C ASN A 278 -9.09 -18.53 -7.19
N ASP A 279 -8.13 -17.69 -7.60
CA ASP A 279 -8.09 -17.03 -8.89
C ASP A 279 -6.84 -17.54 -9.63
N PRO A 280 -7.01 -18.12 -10.83
CA PRO A 280 -5.89 -18.62 -11.64
C PRO A 280 -4.78 -17.60 -11.89
N ALA A 281 -5.07 -16.29 -11.83
CA ALA A 281 -4.08 -15.23 -11.93
C ALA A 281 -3.00 -15.32 -10.84
N PHE A 282 -3.35 -15.82 -9.65
CA PHE A 282 -2.44 -15.98 -8.50
C PHE A 282 -1.70 -17.33 -8.48
N ASN A 283 -1.88 -18.19 -9.48
CA ASN A 283 -1.13 -19.46 -9.55
C ASN A 283 0.39 -19.24 -9.50
N GLN A 284 0.87 -18.15 -10.10
CA GLN A 284 2.29 -17.82 -10.11
C GLN A 284 2.78 -17.35 -8.73
N SER A 285 2.02 -16.51 -8.03
CA SER A 285 2.40 -16.09 -6.67
C SER A 285 2.38 -17.27 -5.70
N VAL A 286 1.41 -18.19 -5.81
CA VAL A 286 1.40 -19.46 -5.05
C VAL A 286 2.64 -20.29 -5.34
N ARG A 287 2.97 -20.50 -6.62
CA ARG A 287 4.18 -21.23 -7.04
C ARG A 287 5.42 -20.67 -6.36
N VAL A 288 5.62 -19.37 -6.50
CA VAL A 288 6.81 -18.67 -6.02
C VAL A 288 6.84 -18.64 -4.49
N PHE A 289 5.69 -18.49 -3.82
CA PHE A 289 5.60 -18.61 -2.37
C PHE A 289 6.05 -20.00 -1.88
N ILE A 290 5.55 -21.08 -2.49
CA ILE A 290 5.96 -22.45 -2.15
C ILE A 290 7.47 -22.64 -2.36
N GLN A 291 8.02 -22.11 -3.46
CA GLN A 291 9.47 -22.13 -3.73
C GLN A 291 10.28 -21.41 -2.65
N HIS A 292 9.83 -20.21 -2.22
CA HIS A 292 10.47 -19.48 -1.12
C HIS A 292 10.38 -20.25 0.20
N MET A 293 9.24 -20.86 0.51
CA MET A 293 9.10 -21.72 1.71
C MET A 293 10.03 -22.93 1.65
N GLY A 294 10.18 -23.56 0.47
CA GLY A 294 11.15 -24.63 0.25
C GLY A 294 12.60 -24.18 0.51
N ALA A 295 12.97 -22.98 0.01
CA ALA A 295 14.27 -22.40 0.28
C ALA A 295 14.48 -22.05 1.77
N MET A 296 13.43 -21.58 2.45
CA MET A 296 13.46 -21.33 3.89
C MET A 296 13.62 -22.62 4.70
N LEU A 297 12.97 -23.72 4.31
CA LEU A 297 13.16 -25.02 4.96
C LEU A 297 14.63 -25.47 4.93
N ARG A 298 15.35 -25.19 3.84
CA ARG A 298 16.80 -25.43 3.75
C ARG A 298 17.57 -24.64 4.80
N VAL A 299 17.25 -23.35 4.97
CA VAL A 299 17.85 -22.48 5.98
C VAL A 299 17.56 -23.00 7.39
N VAL A 300 16.31 -23.38 7.66
CA VAL A 300 15.86 -23.92 8.96
C VAL A 300 16.53 -25.25 9.30
N SER A 301 16.69 -26.12 8.30
CA SER A 301 17.40 -27.40 8.43
C SER A 301 18.86 -27.19 8.84
N ASN A 302 19.54 -26.20 8.26
CA ASN A 302 20.93 -25.89 8.60
C ASN A 302 21.10 -25.42 10.06
N VAL A 303 20.07 -24.80 10.65
CA VAL A 303 20.06 -24.35 12.06
C VAL A 303 19.32 -25.33 12.98
N ASN A 304 18.89 -26.50 12.49
CA ASN A 304 18.19 -27.55 13.22
C ASN A 304 16.93 -27.08 14.00
N HIS A 305 16.16 -26.11 13.48
CA HIS A 305 15.01 -25.55 14.19
C HIS A 305 13.70 -26.27 13.85
N LYS A 306 13.44 -27.43 14.47
CA LYS A 306 12.36 -28.36 14.08
C LYS A 306 10.95 -27.78 14.09
N THR A 307 10.59 -27.03 15.13
CA THR A 307 9.23 -26.46 15.27
C THR A 307 8.92 -25.52 14.10
N LEU A 308 9.86 -24.62 13.78
CA LEU A 308 9.73 -23.71 12.64
C LEU A 308 9.63 -24.47 11.32
N ALA A 309 10.41 -25.55 11.12
CA ALA A 309 10.29 -26.37 9.91
C ALA A 309 8.87 -26.95 9.76
N ARG A 310 8.30 -27.46 10.85
CA ARG A 310 6.91 -27.94 10.87
C ARG A 310 5.91 -26.85 10.51
N GLU A 311 6.05 -25.66 11.10
CA GLU A 311 5.15 -24.56 10.81
C GLU A 311 5.28 -24.03 9.38
N LEU A 312 6.48 -24.05 8.76
CA LEU A 312 6.61 -23.71 7.34
C LEU A 312 5.95 -24.77 6.43
N LEU A 313 6.11 -26.06 6.77
CA LEU A 313 5.45 -27.14 6.04
C LEU A 313 3.92 -27.04 6.14
N ASN A 314 3.39 -26.74 7.32
CA ASN A 314 1.96 -26.51 7.52
C ASN A 314 1.42 -25.39 6.61
N ALA A 315 2.22 -24.34 6.36
CA ALA A 315 1.82 -23.23 5.49
C ALA A 315 1.76 -23.69 4.04
N VAL A 316 2.73 -24.49 3.60
CA VAL A 316 2.80 -25.06 2.25
C VAL A 316 1.66 -26.05 1.99
N VAL A 317 1.29 -26.88 2.97
CA VAL A 317 0.21 -27.89 2.84
C VAL A 317 -1.16 -27.25 2.56
N LYS A 318 -1.37 -25.96 2.88
CA LYS A 318 -2.61 -25.24 2.53
C LYS A 318 -2.90 -25.28 1.03
N PHE A 319 -1.86 -25.40 0.19
CA PHE A 319 -1.98 -25.45 -1.27
C PHE A 319 -2.07 -26.86 -1.85
N HIS A 320 -2.22 -27.93 -1.05
CA HIS A 320 -2.19 -29.31 -1.55
C HIS A 320 -3.22 -29.63 -2.66
N HIS A 321 -4.31 -28.86 -2.72
CA HIS A 321 -5.37 -28.98 -3.72
C HIS A 321 -5.08 -28.20 -5.01
N TRP A 322 -4.02 -27.37 -5.03
CA TRP A 322 -3.64 -26.57 -6.19
C TRP A 322 -2.79 -27.41 -7.15
N PRO A 323 -3.02 -27.33 -8.49
CA PRO A 323 -2.23 -28.08 -9.47
C PRO A 323 -0.72 -27.83 -9.37
N VAL A 324 -0.33 -26.59 -9.04
CA VAL A 324 1.06 -26.14 -8.90
C VAL A 324 1.79 -26.85 -7.75
N PHE A 325 1.08 -27.30 -6.71
CA PHE A 325 1.69 -27.93 -5.55
C PHE A 325 2.44 -29.21 -5.93
N ALA A 326 1.82 -30.09 -6.73
CA ALA A 326 2.45 -31.32 -7.17
C ALA A 326 3.73 -31.05 -7.97
N GLU A 327 3.68 -30.08 -8.89
CA GLU A 327 4.80 -29.69 -9.74
C GLU A 327 5.99 -29.15 -8.94
N VAL A 328 5.74 -28.25 -7.98
CA VAL A 328 6.80 -27.67 -7.16
C VAL A 328 7.39 -28.72 -6.21
N ILE A 329 6.56 -29.58 -5.61
CA ILE A 329 7.03 -30.66 -4.74
C ILE A 329 7.85 -31.69 -5.53
N GLU A 330 7.48 -32.04 -6.75
CA GLU A 330 8.28 -32.91 -7.61
C GLU A 330 9.66 -32.29 -7.93
N SER A 331 9.69 -30.99 -8.25
CA SER A 331 10.95 -30.27 -8.45
C SER A 331 11.83 -30.26 -7.20
N VAL A 332 11.24 -30.09 -6.01
CA VAL A 332 11.97 -30.12 -4.74
C VAL A 332 12.43 -31.54 -4.39
N ARG A 333 11.65 -32.58 -4.70
CA ARG A 333 12.05 -33.99 -4.52
C ARG A 333 13.17 -34.40 -5.46
N GLY A 334 13.20 -33.84 -6.67
CA GLY A 334 14.27 -34.05 -7.66
C GLY A 334 15.62 -33.50 -7.22
N ASP A 335 15.64 -32.45 -6.39
CA ASP A 335 16.88 -31.85 -5.86
C ASP A 335 17.54 -32.77 -4.82
N GLU A 336 18.65 -33.41 -5.21
CA GLU A 336 19.41 -34.33 -4.35
C GLU A 336 19.98 -33.67 -3.10
N GLU A 337 20.37 -32.39 -3.19
CA GLU A 337 20.96 -31.63 -2.09
C GLU A 337 19.90 -31.32 -1.03
N ILE A 338 18.73 -30.83 -1.45
CA ILE A 338 17.60 -30.55 -0.54
C ILE A 338 17.09 -31.84 0.10
N ARG A 339 16.91 -32.90 -0.70
CA ARG A 339 16.48 -34.21 -0.21
C ARG A 339 17.45 -34.79 0.80
N ARG A 340 18.76 -34.71 0.55
CA ARG A 340 19.80 -35.16 1.50
C ARG A 340 19.75 -34.36 2.79
N GLN A 341 19.62 -33.04 2.72
CA GLN A 341 19.54 -32.18 3.91
C GLN A 341 18.25 -32.43 4.71
N PHE A 342 17.11 -32.64 4.04
CA PHE A 342 15.83 -32.95 4.69
C PHE A 342 15.81 -34.35 5.32
N ILE A 343 16.40 -35.35 4.66
CA ILE A 343 16.60 -36.70 5.24
C ILE A 343 17.51 -36.62 6.45
N VAL A 344 18.64 -35.91 6.38
CA VAL A 344 19.55 -35.71 7.54
C VAL A 344 18.83 -35.01 8.69
N PHE A 345 17.97 -34.03 8.40
CA PHE A 345 17.14 -33.36 9.40
C PHE A 345 16.11 -34.31 10.03
N LEU A 346 15.40 -35.13 9.23
CA LEU A 346 14.46 -36.13 9.74
C LEU A 346 15.16 -37.21 10.56
N GLU A 347 16.31 -37.70 10.10
CA GLU A 347 17.13 -38.68 10.81
C GLU A 347 17.62 -38.13 12.14
N ARG A 348 18.18 -36.91 12.17
CA ARG A 348 18.56 -36.25 13.44
C ARG A 348 17.35 -35.97 14.32
N ALA A 349 16.22 -35.60 13.73
CA ALA A 349 15.00 -35.33 14.47
C ALA A 349 14.41 -36.57 15.13
N LEU A 350 14.47 -37.71 14.43
CA LEU A 350 14.05 -39.03 14.90
C LEU A 350 15.05 -39.65 15.88
N ILE A 351 16.36 -39.41 15.70
CA ILE A 351 17.41 -39.83 16.65
C ILE A 351 17.25 -39.08 17.97
N GLU A 352 17.12 -37.76 17.95
CA GLU A 352 16.87 -36.97 19.17
C GLU A 352 15.51 -37.29 19.82
N MET A 353 14.51 -37.74 19.05
CA MET A 353 13.24 -38.24 19.62
C MET A 353 13.35 -39.69 20.14
N GLY A 354 14.28 -40.48 19.62
CA GLY A 354 14.63 -41.82 20.11
C GLY A 354 15.51 -41.80 21.36
N GLU A 355 16.28 -40.73 21.57
CA GLU A 355 17.09 -40.50 22.77
C GLU A 355 16.31 -39.85 23.93
N ILE A 356 15.06 -39.39 23.71
CA ILE A 356 14.13 -39.04 24.81
C ILE A 356 13.42 -40.31 25.30
N LYS A 357 14.23 -41.29 25.72
CA LYS A 357 13.85 -42.26 26.76
C LYS A 357 15.03 -42.32 27.71
N GLU A 358 14.78 -41.82 28.93
CA GLU A 358 15.70 -41.75 30.08
C GLU A 358 16.71 -40.59 30.10
N SER A 359 16.22 -39.39 30.42
CA SER A 359 16.89 -38.58 31.45
C SER A 359 15.88 -37.67 32.16
N GLU A 360 15.45 -38.08 33.35
CA GLU A 360 15.00 -37.16 34.39
C GLU A 360 16.16 -36.24 34.79
N ASP A 361 15.83 -34.97 35.07
CA ASP A 361 16.64 -33.90 35.69
C ASP A 361 17.97 -33.49 35.02
N ASP A 362 18.00 -32.27 34.43
CA ASP A 362 18.64 -31.12 35.08
C ASP A 362 18.57 -29.81 34.25
N LYS A 363 18.22 -28.72 34.96
CA LYS A 363 18.64 -27.31 34.75
C LYS A 363 18.19 -26.56 33.49
N VAL A 364 17.06 -25.87 33.68
CA VAL A 364 16.77 -24.57 33.07
C VAL A 364 17.93 -23.59 33.35
N VAL A 365 18.83 -23.41 32.39
CA VAL A 365 19.77 -22.28 32.40
C VAL A 365 18.97 -21.03 32.02
N ALA A 366 18.57 -20.29 33.03
CA ALA A 366 18.03 -18.95 32.90
C ALA A 366 19.06 -18.04 32.20
N ILE A 367 18.85 -17.75 30.92
CA ILE A 367 19.56 -16.69 30.23
C ILE A 367 19.08 -15.35 30.82
N ARG A 368 19.90 -14.78 31.71
CA ARG A 368 19.77 -13.42 32.22
C ARG A 368 19.77 -12.43 31.05
N MET A 369 18.59 -11.90 30.73
CA MET A 369 18.48 -10.74 29.85
C MET A 369 19.09 -9.51 30.53
N SER A 370 20.13 -8.97 29.91
CA SER A 370 20.78 -7.71 30.24
C SER A 370 19.77 -6.56 30.18
N ARG A 371 19.46 -5.99 31.35
CA ARG A 371 18.76 -4.70 31.52
C ARG A 371 19.80 -3.58 31.55
N ARG A 372 19.94 -2.84 30.44
CA ARG A 372 20.38 -1.42 30.31
C ARG A 372 20.45 -1.16 28.79
N GLY A 373 19.68 -0.28 28.15
CA GLY A 373 19.05 0.93 28.63
C GLY A 373 19.58 2.14 27.85
N ARG A 374 19.30 2.22 26.54
CA ARG A 374 19.07 3.48 25.83
C ARG A 374 17.92 3.27 24.86
N ARG A 375 16.76 3.85 25.19
CA ARG A 375 15.60 3.95 24.30
C ARG A 375 15.99 4.89 23.16
N PRO A 376 15.94 4.51 21.88
CA PRO A 376 15.85 5.51 20.84
C PRO A 376 14.46 6.15 20.93
N SER A 377 14.44 7.47 21.08
CA SER A 377 13.22 8.28 21.00
C SER A 377 12.75 8.30 19.55
N PHE A 378 11.65 7.62 19.26
CA PHE A 378 10.94 7.80 18.00
C PHE A 378 9.58 8.42 18.28
N SER A 379 9.31 9.51 17.57
CA SER A 379 8.08 10.29 17.55
C SER A 379 6.89 9.35 17.33
N LYS A 380 6.00 9.32 18.33
CA LYS A 380 4.66 8.76 18.18
C LYS A 380 3.86 9.77 17.36
N GLY A 381 3.48 9.43 16.13
CA GLY A 381 2.54 10.26 15.37
C GLY A 381 2.33 9.85 13.92
N GLU A 382 3.41 9.66 13.15
CA GLU A 382 3.28 9.67 11.68
C GLU A 382 3.19 8.27 11.02
N ILE A 383 3.80 7.24 11.60
CA ILE A 383 3.94 5.90 10.97
C ILE A 383 2.59 5.18 10.78
N LEU A 384 1.64 5.38 11.70
CA LEU A 384 0.29 4.83 11.58
C LEU A 384 -0.55 5.56 10.53
N GLY A 385 -0.32 6.88 10.36
CA GLY A 385 -0.98 7.68 9.34
C GLY A 385 -0.60 7.22 7.94
N THR A 386 0.68 6.93 7.72
CA THR A 386 1.20 6.41 6.44
C THR A 386 0.58 5.07 6.04
N MET A 387 0.45 4.11 6.96
CA MET A 387 -0.11 2.81 6.59
C MET A 387 -1.63 2.87 6.39
N ASN A 388 -2.34 3.67 7.19
CA ASN A 388 -3.76 3.91 6.94
C ASN A 388 -3.94 4.59 5.58
N GLN A 389 -3.07 5.54 5.21
CA GLN A 389 -3.09 6.20 3.89
C GLN A 389 -2.96 5.26 2.70
N VAL A 390 -2.30 4.11 2.86
CA VAL A 390 -2.11 3.16 1.77
C VAL A 390 -3.17 2.06 1.77
N ALA A 391 -3.75 1.73 2.93
CA ALA A 391 -4.92 0.84 3.02
C ALA A 391 -6.17 1.41 2.31
N TYR A 392 -6.14 2.70 1.92
CA TYR A 392 -7.21 3.42 1.24
C TYR A 392 -7.25 3.21 -0.28
N LEU A 393 -6.29 2.48 -0.86
CA LEU A 393 -6.21 2.34 -2.30
C LEU A 393 -7.08 1.19 -2.83
N GLY A 394 -7.91 1.46 -3.83
CA GLY A 394 -8.82 0.51 -4.49
C GLY A 394 -10.18 0.35 -3.80
N GLY A 395 -10.65 1.37 -3.08
CA GLY A 395 -11.90 1.33 -2.31
C GLY A 395 -13.10 2.01 -2.97
N ILE A 396 -12.91 2.71 -4.10
CA ILE A 396 -13.98 3.48 -4.77
C ILE A 396 -14.61 2.67 -5.90
N GLU A 397 -15.89 2.33 -5.74
CA GLU A 397 -16.76 1.97 -6.86
C GLU A 397 -17.30 3.27 -7.53
N ILE A 398 -16.82 3.60 -8.73
CA ILE A 398 -17.36 4.75 -9.48
C ILE A 398 -18.80 4.46 -9.88
N GLN A 399 -19.74 5.26 -9.33
CA GLN A 399 -21.14 5.21 -9.73
C GLN A 399 -21.37 6.00 -11.03
N ARG A 400 -22.29 5.49 -11.85
CA ARG A 400 -22.64 6.08 -13.15
C ARG A 400 -23.23 7.48 -12.96
N ALA A 401 -22.76 8.45 -13.74
CA ALA A 401 -23.44 9.75 -13.85
C ALA A 401 -24.82 9.54 -14.50
N SER A 402 -25.89 9.89 -13.77
CA SER A 402 -27.29 9.76 -14.19
C SER A 402 -27.73 10.84 -15.16
#